data_AF-A0A9D2BWC4-F1
#
_entry.id   AF-A0A9D2BWC4-F1
#
_cell.length_a   1.000
_cell.length_b   1.000
_cell.length_c   1.000
_cell.angle_alpha   90.00
_cell.angle_beta   90.00
_cell.angle_gamma   90.00
#
_symmetry.space_group_name_H-M   'P 1'
#
loop_
_entity.id
_entity.type
_entity.pdbx_description
1 polymer ?
#
loop_
_entity_poly.entity_id
_entity_poly.type
_entity_poly.pdbx_seq_one_letter_code
_entity_poly.pdbx_strand_id
1 'polypeptide(L)'
;METGWHTQNDADHDKINDFSVKIDWEKGSALVASYKLVAGKNNSIDLEIKLKENYTIDEPKDLLGEMTMKNKHADESQAYYVYGTVANNVEDIDGGDNRDDATAIEVKNNTIYNVTTSGWFDFGGDGERLSSVMVRLPEDKQVFAYWNEDAIEEVEDKYYDLDADIEYVNFVAKPNLGRNAEIAIQGDYSDQYHLYEYVGGELEPIDADWNEDDGLFEFTASKLGSYVISDKELVAEADEPAEDDEPAADDTTTQNPDTGAN
;
A
#
# COMPACT_ATOMS: atom_id res chain seq x y z
N MET A 1 43.87 -0.80 -45.68
CA MET A 1 44.91 -0.69 -44.64
C MET A 1 44.29 0.01 -43.46
N GLU A 2 44.47 -0.59 -42.30
CA GLU A 2 43.59 -0.53 -41.13
C GLU A 2 43.41 0.87 -40.52
N THR A 3 42.15 1.26 -40.38
CA THR A 3 41.71 2.24 -39.38
C THR A 3 41.01 1.43 -38.29
N GLY A 4 41.79 1.02 -37.28
CA GLY A 4 41.27 0.30 -36.12
C GLY A 4 40.54 1.28 -35.19
N TRP A 5 39.23 1.08 -35.06
CA TRP A 5 38.44 1.62 -33.96
C TRP A 5 38.97 1.02 -32.66
N HIS A 6 39.63 1.84 -31.84
CA HIS A 6 39.82 1.48 -30.44
C HIS A 6 38.51 1.75 -29.72
N THR A 7 37.81 0.67 -29.40
CA THR A 7 36.71 0.67 -28.44
C THR A 7 37.28 1.05 -27.09
N GLN A 8 37.06 2.31 -26.68
CA GLN A 8 37.17 2.72 -25.28
C GLN A 8 35.92 2.20 -24.55
N ASN A 9 35.79 0.88 -24.50
CA ASN A 9 34.80 0.19 -23.69
C ASN A 9 35.52 -0.43 -22.48
N ASP A 10 34.88 -0.31 -21.32
CA ASP A 10 35.12 -1.02 -20.05
C ASP A 10 36.08 -0.43 -19.01
N ALA A 11 36.86 0.63 -19.28
CA ALA A 11 37.85 1.12 -18.30
C ALA A 11 37.30 2.08 -17.20
N ASP A 12 36.09 2.62 -17.33
CA ASP A 12 35.58 3.68 -16.43
C ASP A 12 34.54 3.21 -15.41
N HIS A 13 33.90 2.05 -15.63
CA HIS A 13 33.05 1.42 -14.61
C HIS A 13 33.86 0.98 -13.38
N ASP A 14 35.15 0.65 -13.55
CA ASP A 14 36.03 0.26 -12.45
C ASP A 14 36.40 1.43 -11.53
N LYS A 15 36.40 2.68 -12.03
CA LYS A 15 36.85 3.84 -11.25
C LYS A 15 35.88 4.25 -10.15
N ILE A 16 34.59 3.99 -10.28
CA ILE A 16 33.63 4.35 -9.22
C ILE A 16 33.92 3.59 -7.92
N ASN A 17 34.39 2.36 -8.04
CA ASN A 17 34.76 1.51 -6.92
C ASN A 17 36.02 2.01 -6.22
N ASP A 18 36.82 2.85 -6.86
CA ASP A 18 37.96 3.53 -6.25
C ASP A 18 37.53 4.68 -5.33
N PHE A 19 36.26 5.09 -5.37
CA PHE A 19 35.74 6.15 -4.51
C PHE A 19 34.84 5.60 -3.40
N SER A 20 34.83 6.32 -2.28
CA SER A 20 33.84 6.18 -1.22
C SER A 20 33.16 7.51 -0.98
N VAL A 21 31.89 7.46 -0.59
CA VAL A 21 31.07 8.64 -0.31
C VAL A 21 30.55 8.61 1.11
N LYS A 22 30.61 9.76 1.78
CA LYS A 22 29.96 10.03 3.06
C LYS A 22 29.20 11.35 2.93
N ILE A 23 27.99 11.41 3.46
CA ILE A 23 27.23 12.67 3.54
C ILE A 23 26.95 12.96 5.01
N ASP A 24 27.41 14.12 5.46
CA ASP A 24 27.05 14.69 6.75
C ASP A 24 25.86 15.64 6.53
N TRP A 25 24.66 15.17 6.87
CA TRP A 25 23.42 15.92 6.67
C TRP A 25 23.26 17.02 7.71
N GLU A 26 23.04 18.24 7.24
CA GLU A 26 22.57 19.36 8.06
C GLU A 26 21.05 19.29 8.27
N LYS A 27 20.31 18.95 7.20
CA LYS A 27 18.84 18.81 7.22
C LYS A 27 18.38 17.65 6.35
N GLY A 28 17.26 17.05 6.71
CA GLY A 28 16.57 16.07 5.86
C GLY A 28 17.14 14.65 5.87
N SER A 29 18.10 14.32 6.76
CA SER A 29 18.63 12.95 6.87
C SER A 29 17.54 11.88 7.07
N ALA A 30 16.47 12.21 7.80
CA ALA A 30 15.34 11.33 8.03
C ALA A 30 14.57 10.97 6.75
N LEU A 31 14.64 11.82 5.71
CA LEU A 31 13.98 11.66 4.41
C LEU A 31 14.76 10.71 3.48
N VAL A 32 16.02 10.42 3.78
CA VAL A 32 16.90 9.64 2.90
C VAL A 32 16.87 8.17 3.30
N ALA A 33 16.54 7.30 2.35
CA ALA A 33 16.59 5.85 2.52
C ALA A 33 18.02 5.34 2.32
N SER A 34 18.68 5.78 1.26
CA SER A 34 20.06 5.44 0.96
C SER A 34 20.68 6.45 -0.01
N TYR A 35 22.00 6.39 -0.15
CA TYR A 35 22.70 7.10 -1.20
C TYR A 35 23.90 6.29 -1.66
N LYS A 36 24.28 6.44 -2.92
CA LYS A 36 25.46 5.79 -3.51
C LYS A 36 26.00 6.60 -4.68
N LEU A 37 27.27 6.38 -4.99
CA LEU A 37 27.82 6.83 -6.26
C LEU A 37 27.32 5.91 -7.38
N VAL A 38 26.93 6.49 -8.50
CA VAL A 38 26.58 5.77 -9.74
C VAL A 38 27.37 6.30 -10.93
N ALA A 39 27.54 5.46 -11.96
CA ALA A 39 28.16 5.89 -13.21
C ALA A 39 27.18 6.81 -13.94
N GLY A 40 27.61 8.04 -14.20
CA GLY A 40 26.84 9.04 -14.94
C GLY A 40 27.14 9.02 -16.43
N LYS A 41 26.50 9.92 -17.16
CA LYS A 41 26.74 10.09 -18.61
C LYS A 41 28.10 10.76 -18.85
N ASN A 42 28.73 10.45 -19.99
CA ASN A 42 30.02 11.05 -20.38
C ASN A 42 31.13 10.86 -19.34
N ASN A 43 31.19 9.68 -18.71
CA ASN A 43 32.21 9.28 -17.73
C ASN A 43 32.21 10.15 -16.46
N SER A 44 31.05 10.72 -16.07
CA SER A 44 30.88 11.33 -14.76
C SER A 44 30.61 10.29 -13.67
N ILE A 45 30.87 10.67 -12.43
CA ILE A 45 30.39 9.97 -11.24
C ILE A 45 29.28 10.83 -10.67
N ASP A 46 28.08 10.28 -10.58
CA ASP A 46 26.90 10.96 -10.08
C ASP A 46 26.55 10.44 -8.67
N LEU A 47 25.87 11.27 -7.88
CA LEU A 47 25.31 10.88 -6.60
C LEU A 47 23.82 10.51 -6.80
N GLU A 48 23.47 9.25 -6.54
CA GLU A 48 22.08 8.81 -6.45
C GLU A 48 21.64 8.86 -4.99
N ILE A 49 20.59 9.63 -4.68
CA ILE A 49 19.95 9.67 -3.36
C ILE A 49 18.58 9.03 -3.52
N LYS A 50 18.35 7.91 -2.83
CA LYS A 50 17.03 7.30 -2.70
C LYS A 50 16.33 7.90 -1.49
N LEU A 51 15.18 8.53 -1.71
CA LEU A 51 14.33 9.03 -0.63
C LEU A 51 13.49 7.90 -0.05
N LYS A 52 13.12 8.03 1.22
CA LYS A 52 12.08 7.19 1.82
C LYS A 52 10.73 7.63 1.25
N GLU A 53 9.87 6.66 0.98
CA GLU A 53 8.47 6.96 0.72
C GLU A 53 7.86 7.64 1.94
N ASN A 54 7.21 8.78 1.70
CA ASN A 54 6.60 9.55 2.77
C ASN A 54 5.38 10.32 2.24
N TYR A 55 4.25 9.66 2.32
CA TYR A 55 2.92 10.16 1.95
C TYR A 55 2.32 11.09 3.01
N THR A 56 3.14 11.80 3.79
CA THR A 56 2.65 12.75 4.80
C THR A 56 3.37 14.09 4.74
N ILE A 57 4.25 14.29 3.74
CA ILE A 57 4.92 15.58 3.50
C ILE A 57 3.91 16.52 2.83
N ASP A 58 3.24 17.32 3.65
CA ASP A 58 2.30 18.38 3.28
C ASP A 58 2.99 19.71 2.94
N GLU A 59 4.19 19.93 3.49
CA GLU A 59 5.03 21.08 3.21
C GLU A 59 6.44 20.67 2.75
N PRO A 60 7.03 21.38 1.77
CA PRO A 60 8.38 21.10 1.29
C PRO A 60 9.42 21.09 2.42
N LYS A 61 10.27 20.07 2.46
CA LYS A 61 11.32 19.89 3.47
C LYS A 61 12.71 20.05 2.86
N ASP A 62 13.58 20.78 3.54
CA ASP A 62 14.97 20.96 3.12
C ASP A 62 15.77 19.66 3.18
N LEU A 63 16.57 19.40 2.14
CA LEU A 63 17.56 18.34 2.09
C LEU A 63 18.94 18.97 1.86
N LEU A 64 19.69 19.13 2.95
CA LEU A 64 20.96 19.85 2.96
C LEU A 64 22.04 18.98 3.59
N GLY A 65 23.19 18.85 2.93
CA GLY A 65 24.30 18.10 3.48
C GLY A 65 25.63 18.40 2.81
N GLU A 66 26.72 18.07 3.51
CA GLU A 66 28.07 18.10 2.96
C GLU A 66 28.48 16.69 2.57
N MET A 67 28.68 16.47 1.28
CA MET A 67 29.20 15.22 0.74
C MET A 67 30.73 15.27 0.71
N THR A 68 31.37 14.29 1.34
CA THR A 68 32.79 14.00 1.17
C THR A 68 32.96 12.79 0.26
N MET A 69 33.63 12.99 -0.87
CA MET A 69 34.09 11.91 -1.75
C MET A 69 35.59 11.69 -1.53
N LYS A 70 35.98 10.46 -1.19
CA LYS A 70 37.37 10.08 -0.94
C LYS A 70 37.83 9.06 -1.97
N ASN A 71 38.99 9.30 -2.58
CA ASN A 71 39.71 8.30 -3.36
C ASN A 71 40.34 7.29 -2.40
N LYS A 72 40.12 5.99 -2.61
CA LYS A 72 40.62 4.91 -1.75
C LYS A 72 42.12 4.65 -1.94
N HIS A 73 42.67 5.05 -3.09
CA HIS A 73 44.07 4.81 -3.47
C HIS A 73 44.95 6.05 -3.35
N ALA A 74 44.37 7.20 -3.00
CA ALA A 74 45.09 8.44 -2.75
C ALA A 74 44.63 9.04 -1.41
N ASP A 75 45.49 9.80 -0.73
CA ASP A 75 45.09 10.55 0.47
C ASP A 75 44.41 11.89 0.09
N GLU A 76 43.48 11.81 -0.86
CA GLU A 76 42.78 12.95 -1.43
C GLU A 76 41.28 12.78 -1.21
N SER A 77 40.65 13.86 -0.76
CA SER A 77 39.21 13.95 -0.57
C SER A 77 38.71 15.29 -1.06
N GLN A 78 37.49 15.28 -1.61
CA GLN A 78 36.83 16.45 -2.14
C GLN A 78 35.46 16.59 -1.47
N ALA A 79 35.18 17.80 -1.00
CA ALA A 79 33.87 18.16 -0.46
C ALA A 79 32.99 18.75 -1.56
N TYR A 80 31.71 18.42 -1.49
CA TYR A 80 30.62 18.94 -2.30
C TYR A 80 29.42 19.19 -1.39
N TYR A 81 28.47 20.00 -1.87
CA TYR A 81 27.25 20.26 -1.12
C TYR A 81 26.04 19.69 -1.84
N VAL A 82 25.17 19.06 -1.07
CA VAL A 82 23.84 18.64 -1.49
C VAL A 82 22.87 19.72 -1.05
N TYR A 83 22.16 20.31 -2.02
CA TYR A 83 21.08 21.26 -1.78
C TYR A 83 19.85 20.83 -2.56
N GLY A 84 18.75 20.59 -1.86
CA GLY A 84 17.49 20.26 -2.48
C GLY A 84 16.32 20.46 -1.53
N THR A 85 15.13 20.23 -2.06
CA THR A 85 13.88 20.24 -1.32
C THR A 85 13.09 19.01 -1.72
N VAL A 86 12.49 18.34 -0.74
CA VAL A 86 11.63 17.17 -0.92
C VAL A 86 10.20 17.57 -0.61
N ALA A 87 9.28 17.31 -1.55
CA ALA A 87 7.86 17.57 -1.39
C ALA A 87 7.06 16.52 -2.15
N ASN A 88 5.82 16.30 -1.72
CA ASN A 88 4.84 15.62 -2.55
C ASN A 88 4.31 16.60 -3.61
N ASN A 89 3.81 16.05 -4.72
CA ASN A 89 3.01 16.83 -5.65
C ASN A 89 1.68 17.20 -4.99
N VAL A 90 1.07 18.29 -5.43
CA VAL A 90 -0.24 18.73 -4.96
C VAL A 90 -1.13 18.99 -6.17
N GLU A 91 -2.33 18.40 -6.15
CA GLU A 91 -3.36 18.63 -7.16
C GLU A 91 -4.65 19.09 -6.46
N ASP A 92 -5.25 20.17 -6.96
CA ASP A 92 -6.55 20.63 -6.49
C ASP A 92 -7.66 19.83 -7.20
N ILE A 93 -8.67 19.40 -6.46
CA ILE A 93 -9.79 18.61 -6.98
C ILE A 93 -11.14 19.14 -6.48
N ASP A 94 -12.12 19.17 -7.37
CA ASP A 94 -13.50 19.55 -7.07
C ASP A 94 -14.38 18.31 -7.02
N GLY A 95 -15.20 18.17 -5.97
CA GLY A 95 -16.06 17.00 -5.80
C GLY A 95 -17.35 17.07 -6.61
N GLY A 96 -17.82 15.90 -7.03
CA GLY A 96 -19.14 15.75 -7.65
C GLY A 96 -20.27 15.89 -6.64
N ASP A 97 -21.42 16.39 -7.07
CA ASP A 97 -22.57 16.63 -6.19
C ASP A 97 -23.16 15.32 -5.63
N ASN A 98 -23.16 14.26 -6.44
CA ASN A 98 -23.70 12.94 -6.12
C ASN A 98 -22.67 11.85 -6.42
N ARG A 99 -22.89 10.65 -5.86
CA ARG A 99 -22.00 9.50 -6.07
C ARG A 99 -21.91 9.09 -7.55
N ASP A 100 -23.03 9.05 -8.25
CA ASP A 100 -23.10 8.69 -9.67
C ASP A 100 -22.35 9.69 -10.58
N ASP A 101 -22.16 10.92 -10.09
CA ASP A 101 -21.42 12.00 -10.74
C ASP A 101 -20.08 12.26 -10.05
N ALA A 102 -19.54 11.28 -9.31
CA ALA A 102 -18.28 11.43 -8.59
C ALA A 102 -17.16 11.88 -9.52
N THR A 103 -16.32 12.80 -9.04
CA THR A 103 -15.17 13.26 -9.81
C THR A 103 -14.15 12.12 -9.87
N ALA A 104 -13.93 11.57 -11.06
CA ALA A 104 -12.93 10.54 -11.31
C ALA A 104 -11.52 11.10 -11.20
N ILE A 105 -10.71 10.51 -10.32
CA ILE A 105 -9.34 10.89 -10.03
C ILE A 105 -8.43 9.70 -10.36
N GLU A 106 -7.54 9.90 -11.34
CA GLU A 106 -6.40 9.03 -11.57
C GLU A 106 -5.39 9.24 -10.43
N VAL A 107 -5.43 8.38 -9.42
CA VAL A 107 -4.61 8.53 -8.22
C VAL A 107 -3.13 8.25 -8.50
N LYS A 108 -2.29 9.25 -8.23
CA LYS A 108 -0.84 9.22 -8.48
C LYS A 108 -0.06 9.01 -7.19
N ASN A 109 0.99 8.20 -7.29
CA ASN A 109 1.95 8.04 -6.22
C ASN A 109 2.64 9.39 -5.91
N ASN A 110 2.90 9.66 -4.62
CA ASN A 110 3.47 10.92 -4.11
C ASN A 110 2.67 12.19 -4.46
N THR A 111 1.34 12.09 -4.55
CA THR A 111 0.45 13.24 -4.76
C THR A 111 -0.52 13.42 -3.60
N ILE A 112 -0.66 14.66 -3.15
CA ILE A 112 -1.71 15.13 -2.25
C ILE A 112 -2.82 15.70 -3.10
N TYR A 113 -4.05 15.27 -2.81
CA TYR A 113 -5.22 15.89 -3.38
C TYR A 113 -5.83 16.86 -2.38
N ASN A 114 -5.89 18.13 -2.76
CA ASN A 114 -6.49 19.20 -1.98
C ASN A 114 -7.91 19.45 -2.49
N VAL A 115 -8.90 19.20 -1.64
CA VAL A 115 -10.31 19.31 -1.99
C VAL A 115 -10.72 20.78 -1.97
N THR A 116 -10.97 21.36 -3.14
CA THR A 116 -11.42 22.74 -3.31
C THR A 116 -12.94 22.88 -3.30
N THR A 117 -13.67 21.80 -3.59
CA THR A 117 -15.13 21.74 -3.46
C THR A 117 -15.51 20.41 -2.83
N SER A 118 -16.30 20.45 -1.75
CA SER A 118 -16.80 19.22 -1.10
C SER A 118 -17.65 18.38 -2.06
N GLY A 119 -17.55 17.07 -1.99
CA GLY A 119 -18.36 16.19 -2.82
C GLY A 119 -17.85 14.76 -2.84
N TRP A 120 -18.29 14.03 -3.86
CA TRP A 120 -17.88 12.66 -4.15
C TRP A 120 -16.69 12.61 -5.10
N PHE A 121 -15.74 11.73 -4.79
CA PHE A 121 -14.55 11.46 -5.55
C PHE A 121 -14.45 9.96 -5.81
N ASP A 122 -14.10 9.58 -7.03
CA ASP A 122 -13.77 8.20 -7.40
C ASP A 122 -12.24 8.10 -7.53
N PHE A 123 -11.61 7.29 -6.68
CA PHE A 123 -10.16 7.10 -6.64
C PHE A 123 -9.66 5.90 -7.46
N GLY A 124 -10.48 5.30 -8.34
CA GLY A 124 -10.12 4.21 -9.25
C GLY A 124 -10.15 4.58 -10.74
N GLY A 125 -10.45 5.85 -11.07
CA GLY A 125 -10.81 6.33 -12.41
C GLY A 125 -9.79 6.21 -13.57
N ASP A 126 -8.73 5.39 -13.45
CA ASP A 126 -7.83 5.08 -14.57
C ASP A 126 -8.37 3.99 -15.51
N GLY A 127 -9.37 3.21 -15.06
CA GLY A 127 -9.95 2.10 -15.83
C GLY A 127 -8.99 0.93 -16.06
N GLU A 128 -7.82 0.92 -15.40
CA GLU A 128 -6.86 -0.19 -15.39
C GLU A 128 -7.00 -1.07 -14.14
N ARG A 129 -7.61 -0.52 -13.09
CA ARG A 129 -7.88 -1.21 -11.83
C ARG A 129 -9.17 -2.02 -11.87
N LEU A 130 -9.19 -3.13 -11.14
CA LEU A 130 -10.37 -3.99 -10.99
C LEU A 130 -11.41 -3.36 -10.07
N SER A 131 -10.93 -2.55 -9.12
CA SER A 131 -11.77 -1.83 -8.16
C SER A 131 -11.77 -0.31 -8.33
N SER A 132 -12.90 0.31 -7.98
CA SER A 132 -12.99 1.76 -7.74
C SER A 132 -13.37 2.04 -6.29
N VAL A 133 -12.78 3.08 -5.71
CA VAL A 133 -13.09 3.52 -4.34
C VAL A 133 -13.65 4.92 -4.38
N MET A 134 -14.94 5.04 -4.08
CA MET A 134 -15.64 6.31 -4.02
C MET A 134 -15.69 6.81 -2.59
N VAL A 135 -15.32 8.07 -2.37
CA VAL A 135 -15.26 8.66 -1.02
C VAL A 135 -15.86 10.06 -1.03
N ARG A 136 -16.68 10.36 -0.03
CA ARG A 136 -17.22 11.70 0.15
C ARG A 136 -16.36 12.55 1.09
N LEU A 137 -15.81 13.65 0.59
CA LEU A 137 -14.85 14.50 1.32
C LEU A 137 -15.35 15.96 1.48
N PRO A 138 -14.98 16.65 2.59
CA PRO A 138 -15.22 18.08 2.73
C PRO A 138 -14.24 18.91 1.89
N GLU A 139 -14.65 20.15 1.60
CA GLU A 139 -13.73 21.23 1.23
C GLU A 139 -12.62 21.39 2.29
N ASP A 140 -11.46 21.87 1.85
CA ASP A 140 -10.23 22.03 2.62
C ASP A 140 -9.62 20.71 3.13
N LYS A 141 -10.10 19.56 2.63
CA LYS A 141 -9.50 18.27 2.97
C LYS A 141 -8.28 18.00 2.09
N GLN A 142 -7.17 17.65 2.72
CA GLN A 142 -6.03 17.03 2.04
C GLN A 142 -6.09 15.52 2.21
N VAL A 143 -5.95 14.78 1.11
CA VAL A 143 -5.96 13.32 1.10
C VAL A 143 -4.83 12.75 0.25
N PHE A 144 -4.18 11.71 0.79
CA PHE A 144 -3.22 10.88 0.06
C PHE A 144 -3.95 9.62 -0.38
N ALA A 145 -4.53 9.68 -1.57
CA ALA A 145 -5.47 8.69 -2.06
C ALA A 145 -4.82 7.57 -2.88
N TYR A 146 -3.50 7.55 -3.04
CA TYR A 146 -2.83 6.46 -3.77
C TYR A 146 -3.04 5.12 -3.05
N TRP A 147 -3.52 4.14 -3.81
CA TRP A 147 -3.71 2.77 -3.37
C TRP A 147 -3.28 1.76 -4.44
N ASN A 148 -3.04 0.51 -4.04
CA ASN A 148 -2.69 -0.59 -4.94
C ASN A 148 -3.49 -1.86 -4.60
N GLU A 149 -3.40 -2.85 -5.49
CA GLU A 149 -4.07 -4.16 -5.39
C GLU A 149 -3.06 -5.26 -4.99
N ASP A 150 -1.90 -4.87 -4.42
CA ASP A 150 -0.86 -5.83 -4.04
C ASP A 150 -1.39 -6.79 -2.97
N ALA A 151 -1.12 -8.08 -3.14
CA ALA A 151 -1.52 -9.09 -2.16
C ALA A 151 -0.87 -8.83 -0.80
N ILE A 152 -1.64 -9.01 0.26
CA ILE A 152 -1.13 -8.96 1.63
C ILE A 152 -0.60 -10.35 1.96
N GLU A 153 0.72 -10.55 1.92
CA GLU A 153 1.36 -11.85 2.10
C GLU A 153 0.87 -12.60 3.35
N GLU A 154 0.63 -11.89 4.47
CA GLU A 154 0.12 -12.50 5.71
C GLU A 154 -1.32 -13.02 5.59
N VAL A 155 -2.15 -12.42 4.73
CA VAL A 155 -3.52 -12.89 4.45
C VAL A 155 -3.45 -14.09 3.52
N GLU A 156 -2.68 -14.01 2.44
CA GLU A 156 -2.45 -15.14 1.52
C GLU A 156 -1.94 -16.38 2.26
N ASP A 157 -0.88 -16.24 3.07
CA ASP A 157 -0.29 -17.34 3.83
C ASP A 157 -1.26 -17.95 4.86
N LYS A 158 -2.21 -17.16 5.38
CA LYS A 158 -3.16 -17.60 6.39
C LYS A 158 -4.35 -18.34 5.79
N TYR A 159 -4.76 -17.97 4.58
CA TYR A 159 -6.00 -18.46 3.95
C TYR A 159 -5.76 -19.25 2.66
N TYR A 160 -4.51 -19.62 2.34
CA TYR A 160 -4.13 -20.32 1.11
C TYR A 160 -4.89 -21.63 0.85
N ASP A 161 -5.38 -22.31 1.89
CA ASP A 161 -6.11 -23.59 1.78
C ASP A 161 -7.64 -23.40 1.57
N LEU A 162 -8.19 -22.19 1.73
CA LEU A 162 -9.64 -21.95 1.62
C LEU A 162 -10.18 -21.94 0.18
N ASP A 163 -9.29 -21.98 -0.83
CA ASP A 163 -9.63 -21.87 -2.25
C ASP A 163 -10.53 -20.63 -2.52
N ALA A 164 -10.28 -19.55 -1.78
CA ALA A 164 -11.03 -18.31 -1.86
C ALA A 164 -10.41 -17.38 -2.90
N ASP A 165 -11.24 -16.68 -3.65
CA ASP A 165 -10.83 -15.56 -4.48
C ASP A 165 -10.74 -14.33 -3.55
N ILE A 166 -9.53 -13.75 -3.44
CA ILE A 166 -9.24 -12.63 -2.55
C ILE A 166 -8.71 -11.45 -3.35
N GLU A 167 -9.33 -10.29 -3.17
CA GLU A 167 -8.94 -9.02 -3.76
C GLU A 167 -8.57 -7.99 -2.69
N TYR A 168 -7.74 -7.01 -3.08
CA TYR A 168 -7.12 -6.07 -2.15
C TYR A 168 -7.27 -4.63 -2.62
N VAL A 169 -7.57 -3.74 -1.68
CA VAL A 169 -7.54 -2.29 -1.87
C VAL A 169 -6.69 -1.68 -0.76
N ASN A 170 -5.44 -1.34 -1.07
CA ASN A 170 -4.45 -0.92 -0.08
C ASN A 170 -4.09 0.56 -0.20
N PHE A 171 -4.70 1.44 0.60
CA PHE A 171 -4.26 2.83 0.71
C PHE A 171 -2.92 2.91 1.43
N VAL A 172 -1.84 3.13 0.67
CA VAL A 172 -0.46 3.05 1.19
C VAL A 172 -0.21 4.08 2.29
N ALA A 173 -0.84 5.25 2.19
CA ALA A 173 -0.71 6.34 3.17
C ALA A 173 -1.64 6.19 4.38
N LYS A 174 -2.63 5.30 4.32
CA LYS A 174 -3.71 5.13 5.31
C LYS A 174 -4.29 6.47 5.80
N PRO A 175 -4.80 7.33 4.88
CA PRO A 175 -5.13 8.71 5.21
C PRO A 175 -6.25 8.79 6.25
N ASN A 176 -6.03 9.60 7.28
CA ASN A 176 -7.05 9.93 8.27
C ASN A 176 -8.03 10.96 7.68
N LEU A 177 -9.32 10.63 7.63
CA LEU A 177 -10.36 11.50 7.08
C LEU A 177 -10.84 12.55 8.08
N GLY A 178 -10.58 12.36 9.38
CA GLY A 178 -10.87 13.28 10.48
C GLY A 178 -12.33 13.22 10.96
N ARG A 179 -13.17 12.45 10.28
CA ARG A 179 -14.57 12.17 10.55
C ARG A 179 -14.97 10.92 9.78
N ASN A 180 -16.07 10.28 10.18
CA ASN A 180 -16.66 9.22 9.36
C ASN A 180 -17.10 9.81 8.02
N ALA A 181 -16.51 9.30 6.94
CA ALA A 181 -16.90 9.58 5.57
C ALA A 181 -17.69 8.38 5.03
N GLU A 182 -18.58 8.66 4.08
CA GLU A 182 -19.24 7.64 3.27
C GLU A 182 -18.23 7.12 2.25
N ILE A 183 -18.09 5.80 2.17
CA ILE A 183 -17.18 5.09 1.29
C ILE A 183 -18.00 4.05 0.51
N ALA A 184 -17.73 3.93 -0.79
CA ALA A 184 -18.21 2.82 -1.59
C ALA A 184 -17.04 2.16 -2.32
N ILE A 185 -16.96 0.83 -2.30
CA ILE A 185 -16.00 0.06 -3.10
C ILE A 185 -16.78 -0.67 -4.19
N GLN A 186 -16.39 -0.43 -5.44
CA GLN A 186 -16.95 -1.06 -6.63
C GLN A 186 -15.97 -2.09 -7.19
N GLY A 187 -16.49 -3.22 -7.66
CA GLY A 187 -15.75 -4.26 -8.38
C GLY A 187 -16.72 -5.27 -9.00
N ASP A 188 -16.23 -6.39 -9.52
CA ASP A 188 -17.07 -7.50 -10.01
C ASP A 188 -17.51 -8.40 -8.84
N TYR A 189 -18.26 -7.82 -7.91
CA TYR A 189 -18.68 -8.46 -6.66
C TYR A 189 -20.17 -8.80 -6.63
N SER A 190 -20.59 -9.53 -5.60
CA SER A 190 -21.98 -9.85 -5.31
C SER A 190 -22.28 -9.78 -3.81
N ASP A 191 -23.55 -9.97 -3.45
CA ASP A 191 -24.03 -10.05 -2.06
C ASP A 191 -23.43 -11.23 -1.27
N GLN A 192 -22.72 -12.14 -1.93
CA GLN A 192 -22.04 -13.28 -1.31
C GLN A 192 -20.61 -12.94 -0.87
N TYR A 193 -20.06 -11.82 -1.33
CA TYR A 193 -18.70 -11.41 -0.98
C TYR A 193 -18.66 -10.79 0.42
N HIS A 194 -17.51 -10.93 1.06
CA HIS A 194 -17.21 -10.46 2.39
C HIS A 194 -16.16 -9.36 2.34
N LEU A 195 -16.36 -8.28 3.11
CA LEU A 195 -15.46 -7.14 3.19
C LEU A 195 -14.83 -7.04 4.59
N TYR A 196 -13.51 -6.88 4.64
CA TYR A 196 -12.73 -6.74 5.87
C TYR A 196 -11.80 -5.52 5.81
N GLU A 197 -11.52 -4.89 6.95
CA GLU A 197 -10.35 -4.02 7.13
C GLU A 197 -9.18 -4.87 7.65
N TYR A 198 -8.04 -4.81 6.98
CA TYR A 198 -6.80 -5.39 7.48
C TYR A 198 -6.07 -4.40 8.39
N VAL A 199 -6.02 -4.70 9.69
CA VAL A 199 -5.44 -3.84 10.72
C VAL A 199 -4.52 -4.66 11.62
N GLY A 200 -3.22 -4.36 11.59
CA GLY A 200 -2.27 -4.89 12.57
C GLY A 200 -2.08 -6.42 12.55
N GLY A 201 -2.26 -7.07 11.40
CA GLY A 201 -2.15 -8.54 11.27
C GLY A 201 -3.50 -9.27 11.34
N GLU A 202 -4.60 -8.55 11.56
CA GLU A 202 -5.93 -9.12 11.75
C GLU A 202 -6.91 -8.57 10.71
N LEU A 203 -7.89 -9.40 10.33
CA LEU A 203 -9.04 -9.00 9.52
C LEU A 203 -10.20 -8.66 10.43
N GLU A 204 -10.63 -7.41 10.38
CA GLU A 204 -11.83 -6.94 11.07
C GLU A 204 -12.98 -6.87 10.04
N PRO A 205 -14.07 -7.65 10.21
CA PRO A 205 -15.22 -7.57 9.31
C PRO A 205 -15.81 -6.16 9.26
N ILE A 206 -16.12 -5.68 8.07
CA ILE A 206 -16.82 -4.41 7.88
C ILE A 206 -18.31 -4.71 7.69
N ASP A 207 -19.14 -4.08 8.52
CA ASP A 207 -20.59 -4.04 8.33
C ASP A 207 -20.91 -3.07 7.17
N ALA A 208 -20.89 -3.60 5.95
CA ALA A 208 -21.16 -2.87 4.72
C ALA A 208 -22.52 -3.27 4.14
N ASP A 209 -23.27 -2.28 3.65
CA ASP A 209 -24.48 -2.49 2.89
C ASP A 209 -24.11 -2.84 1.44
N TRP A 210 -24.62 -3.96 0.92
CA TRP A 210 -24.48 -4.30 -0.50
C TRP A 210 -25.58 -3.62 -1.33
N ASN A 211 -25.15 -2.87 -2.35
CA ASN A 211 -26.03 -2.27 -3.33
C ASN A 211 -25.96 -3.07 -4.65
N GLU A 212 -26.97 -3.91 -4.87
CA GLU A 212 -27.06 -4.79 -6.04
C GLU A 212 -27.22 -4.01 -7.36
N ASP A 213 -27.86 -2.85 -7.34
CA ASP A 213 -28.12 -2.06 -8.55
C ASP A 213 -26.82 -1.46 -9.11
N ASP A 214 -25.91 -1.04 -8.23
CA ASP A 214 -24.64 -0.38 -8.57
C ASP A 214 -23.40 -1.30 -8.45
N GLY A 215 -23.55 -2.47 -7.82
CA GLY A 215 -22.45 -3.41 -7.54
C GLY A 215 -21.45 -2.88 -6.51
N LEU A 216 -21.94 -2.30 -5.40
CA LEU A 216 -21.10 -1.57 -4.44
C LEU A 216 -21.22 -2.14 -3.01
N PHE A 217 -20.08 -2.20 -2.32
CA PHE A 217 -20.06 -2.23 -0.86
C PHE A 217 -20.06 -0.81 -0.30
N GLU A 218 -21.07 -0.46 0.49
CA GLU A 218 -21.25 0.86 1.08
C GLU A 218 -21.03 0.81 2.60
N PHE A 219 -20.14 1.65 3.12
CA PHE A 219 -19.86 1.72 4.56
C PHE A 219 -19.38 3.10 4.98
N THR A 220 -19.13 3.29 6.28
CA THR A 220 -18.53 4.52 6.79
C THR A 220 -17.25 4.24 7.56
N ALA A 221 -16.22 5.07 7.35
CA ALA A 221 -14.98 4.98 8.10
C ALA A 221 -14.34 6.36 8.32
N SER A 222 -13.53 6.47 9.38
CA SER A 222 -12.79 7.71 9.72
C SER A 222 -11.39 7.79 9.12
N LYS A 223 -10.95 6.71 8.48
CA LYS A 223 -9.65 6.52 7.81
C LYS A 223 -9.88 5.65 6.58
N LEU A 224 -9.04 5.81 5.56
CA LEU A 224 -8.89 4.79 4.53
C LEU A 224 -7.76 3.84 4.93
N GLY A 225 -7.97 2.55 4.71
CA GLY A 225 -7.09 1.50 5.20
C GLY A 225 -6.63 0.54 4.11
N SER A 226 -6.39 -0.70 4.53
CA SER A 226 -6.25 -1.85 3.65
C SER A 226 -7.54 -2.63 3.74
N TYR A 227 -8.20 -2.85 2.61
CA TYR A 227 -9.43 -3.61 2.54
C TYR A 227 -9.19 -4.93 1.83
N VAL A 228 -9.80 -5.99 2.35
CA VAL A 228 -9.74 -7.35 1.80
C VAL A 228 -11.16 -7.75 1.44
N ILE A 229 -11.36 -8.14 0.19
CA ILE A 229 -12.63 -8.57 -0.37
C ILE A 229 -12.49 -10.05 -0.72
N SER A 230 -13.45 -10.89 -0.33
CA SER A 230 -13.38 -12.32 -0.64
C SER A 230 -14.75 -12.93 -0.93
N ASP A 231 -14.80 -13.90 -1.85
CA ASP A 231 -15.99 -14.69 -2.16
C ASP A 231 -16.36 -15.73 -1.08
N LYS A 232 -15.49 -15.90 -0.07
CA LYS A 232 -15.69 -16.78 1.07
C LYS A 232 -15.43 -16.06 2.39
N GLU A 233 -16.03 -16.57 3.46
CA GLU A 233 -15.74 -16.08 4.79
C GLU A 233 -14.31 -16.47 5.20
N LEU A 234 -13.50 -15.50 5.63
CA LEU A 234 -12.09 -15.70 5.97
C LEU A 234 -11.92 -15.97 7.47
N VAL A 235 -12.46 -17.11 7.92
CA VAL A 235 -12.27 -17.61 9.29
C VAL A 235 -11.02 -18.48 9.35
N ALA A 236 -10.12 -18.23 10.31
CA ALA A 236 -8.93 -19.05 10.45
C ALA A 236 -9.31 -20.44 10.97
N GLU A 237 -8.72 -21.53 10.47
CA GLU A 237 -9.03 -22.90 10.95
C GLU A 237 -8.80 -23.11 12.47
N ALA A 238 -8.05 -22.23 13.14
CA ALA A 238 -7.89 -22.27 14.59
C ALA A 238 -9.15 -21.82 15.37
N ASP A 239 -10.10 -21.16 14.69
CA ASP A 239 -11.36 -20.65 15.24
C ASP A 239 -12.59 -21.43 14.77
N GLU A 240 -12.41 -22.49 13.96
CA GLU A 240 -13.45 -23.49 13.72
C GLU A 240 -13.80 -24.15 15.07
N PRO A 241 -15.06 -24.06 15.55
CA PRO A 241 -15.47 -24.88 16.68
C PRO A 241 -15.29 -26.34 16.27
N ALA A 242 -14.50 -27.10 17.04
CA ALA A 242 -14.31 -28.53 16.83
C ALA A 242 -15.66 -29.17 16.49
N GLU A 243 -15.74 -29.81 15.31
CA GLU A 243 -16.96 -30.53 14.92
C GLU A 243 -17.43 -31.38 16.10
N ASP A 244 -18.68 -31.17 16.52
CA ASP A 244 -19.32 -31.99 17.53
C ASP A 244 -19.27 -33.45 17.03
N ASP A 245 -18.39 -34.25 17.64
CA ASP A 245 -18.39 -35.71 17.51
C ASP A 245 -19.80 -36.20 17.94
N GLU A 246 -20.69 -36.42 16.96
CA GLU A 246 -21.94 -37.13 17.22
C GLU A 246 -21.61 -38.50 17.85
N PRO A 247 -22.24 -38.87 18.97
CA PRO A 247 -21.91 -40.11 19.63
C PRO A 247 -22.43 -41.27 18.79
N ALA A 248 -21.49 -42.14 18.37
CA ALA A 248 -21.80 -43.41 17.74
C ALA A 248 -22.79 -44.21 18.60
N ALA A 249 -23.98 -44.49 18.03
CA ALA A 249 -24.93 -45.43 18.60
C ALA A 249 -24.35 -46.85 18.51
N ASP A 250 -23.92 -47.40 19.64
CA ASP A 250 -23.62 -48.83 19.78
C ASP A 250 -24.84 -49.55 20.38
N ASP A 251 -25.61 -50.18 19.50
CA ASP A 251 -26.67 -51.11 19.85
C ASP A 251 -26.06 -52.50 20.11
N THR A 252 -25.77 -52.80 21.39
CA THR A 252 -25.60 -54.19 21.82
C THR A 252 -26.40 -54.50 23.09
N THR A 253 -27.47 -55.26 22.87
CA THR A 253 -28.29 -55.99 23.82
C THR A 253 -27.49 -56.74 24.88
N THR A 254 -27.84 -56.60 26.16
CA THR A 254 -27.70 -57.71 27.13
C THR A 254 -28.77 -57.63 28.22
N GLN A 255 -29.27 -58.82 28.55
CA GLN A 255 -30.44 -59.11 29.37
C GLN A 255 -30.25 -58.78 30.84
N ASN A 256 -31.33 -58.35 31.48
CA ASN A 256 -31.43 -58.14 32.92
C ASN A 256 -31.91 -59.45 33.59
N PRO A 257 -31.18 -60.05 34.55
CA PRO A 257 -31.75 -61.06 35.41
C PRO A 257 -32.42 -60.41 36.63
N ASP A 258 -33.72 -60.67 36.73
CA ASP A 258 -34.57 -60.48 37.89
C ASP A 258 -34.00 -61.18 39.15
N THR A 259 -33.93 -60.48 40.29
CA THR A 259 -34.22 -61.03 41.63
C THR A 259 -34.41 -59.87 42.63
N GLY A 260 -35.62 -59.75 43.18
CA GLY A 260 -35.97 -58.72 44.17
C GLY A 260 -35.48 -58.96 45.60
N ALA A 261 -35.77 -57.99 46.46
CA ALA A 261 -35.89 -58.18 47.90
C ALA A 261 -36.95 -57.20 48.46
N ASN A 262 -37.78 -57.79 49.33
CA ASN A 262 -38.78 -57.16 50.22
C ASN A 262 -38.18 -56.11 51.16
#